data_AF-A0A7R7APB5-F1
#
_entry.id   AF-A0A7R7APB5-F1
#
_cell.length_a   1.000
_cell.length_b   1.000
_cell.length_c   1.000
_cell.angle_alpha   90.00
_cell.angle_beta   90.00
_cell.angle_gamma   90.00
#
_symmetry.space_group_name_H-M   'P 1'
#
loop_
_entity.id
_entity.type
_entity.pdbx_description
1 polymer ?
#
loop_
_entity_poly.entity_id
_entity_poly.type
_entity_poly.pdbx_seq_one_letter_code
_entity_poly.pdbx_strand_id
1 'polypeptide(L)'
;MARSFYRVWFWRGVRIAPVVGVIAAGWYSWTVMDRFQKERVDNVKLSVTYDCVANLSPEVIKQYTNPYGNINVKDLCLTGTDFFVSPDEVARARAGTLKLGTYWEPFDGQGTVITGTIWAVLTILATSVLLGITFVGRWVWGRSATG
;
A
#
# COMPACT_ATOMS: atom_id res chain seq x y z
N MET A 1 -15.46 33.24 34.15
CA MET A 1 -14.75 33.64 32.93
C MET A 1 -15.17 32.71 31.79
N ALA A 2 -16.04 33.15 30.87
CA ALA A 2 -16.52 32.31 29.78
C ALA A 2 -15.38 32.02 28.79
N ARG A 3 -15.07 30.74 28.54
CA ARG A 3 -14.06 30.37 27.52
C ARG A 3 -14.62 30.75 26.14
N SER A 4 -13.82 31.41 25.31
CA SER A 4 -14.26 31.76 23.95
C SER A 4 -14.63 30.49 23.17
N PHE A 5 -15.73 30.55 22.41
CA PHE A 5 -16.24 29.45 21.59
C PHE A 5 -15.11 28.80 20.75
N TYR A 6 -14.31 29.61 20.08
CA TYR A 6 -13.18 29.17 19.26
C TYR A 6 -12.15 28.36 20.05
N ARG A 7 -11.82 28.78 21.28
CA ARG A 7 -10.87 28.05 22.13
C ARG A 7 -11.41 26.67 22.52
N VAL A 8 -12.70 26.57 22.85
CA VAL A 8 -13.32 25.29 23.20
C VAL A 8 -13.28 24.32 22.01
N TRP A 9 -13.67 24.79 20.82
CA TRP A 9 -13.71 23.95 19.62
C TRP A 9 -12.33 23.58 19.08
N PHE A 10 -11.36 24.48 19.15
CA PHE A 10 -9.98 24.16 18.79
C PHE A 10 -9.42 23.03 19.66
N TRP A 11 -9.60 23.12 20.99
CA TRP A 11 -9.15 22.07 21.90
C TRP A 11 -9.89 20.74 21.72
N ARG A 12 -11.14 20.76 21.24
CA ARG A 12 -11.84 19.53 20.84
C ARG A 12 -11.17 18.90 19.62
N GLY A 13 -10.82 19.67 18.59
CA GLY A 13 -10.08 19.16 17.44
C GLY A 13 -8.73 18.57 17.82
N VAL A 14 -7.96 19.25 18.69
CA VAL A 14 -6.69 18.74 19.22
C VAL A 14 -6.87 17.40 19.96
N ARG A 15 -7.97 17.23 20.71
CA ARG A 15 -8.27 15.96 21.40
C ARG A 15 -8.67 14.82 20.45
N ILE A 16 -9.28 15.15 19.31
CA ILE A 16 -9.70 14.17 18.30
C ILE A 16 -8.52 13.77 17.41
N ALA A 17 -7.56 14.67 17.16
CA ALA A 17 -6.38 14.43 16.35
C ALA A 17 -5.62 13.12 16.65
N PRO A 18 -5.29 12.75 17.91
CA PRO A 18 -4.61 11.49 18.19
C PRO A 18 -5.48 10.27 17.83
N VAL A 19 -6.80 10.34 18.00
CA VAL A 19 -7.71 9.25 17.61
C VAL A 19 -7.68 9.06 16.10
N VAL A 20 -7.75 10.15 15.34
CA VAL A 20 -7.63 10.11 13.87
C VAL A 20 -6.28 9.55 13.44
N GLY A 21 -5.20 9.98 14.11
CA GLY A 21 -3.85 9.46 13.85
C GLY A 21 -3.73 7.96 14.09
N VAL A 22 -4.29 7.44 15.19
CA VAL A 22 -4.29 5.99 15.48
C VAL A 22 -5.11 5.21 14.44
N ILE A 23 -6.28 5.72 14.05
CA ILE A 23 -7.10 5.08 13.00
C ILE A 23 -6.34 5.05 11.66
N ALA A 24 -5.68 6.15 11.29
CA ALA A 24 -4.89 6.23 10.06
C ALA A 24 -3.67 5.29 10.08
N ALA A 25 -2.98 5.19 11.22
CA ALA A 25 -1.87 4.25 11.41
C ALA A 25 -2.34 2.79 11.30
N GLY A 26 -3.48 2.45 11.92
CA GLY A 26 -4.10 1.13 11.80
C GLY A 26 -4.51 0.80 10.37
N TRP A 27 -5.13 1.75 9.66
CA TRP A 27 -5.45 1.60 8.24
C TRP A 27 -4.20 1.33 7.41
N TYR A 28 -3.13 2.13 7.59
CA TYR A 28 -1.88 1.95 6.85
C TYR A 28 -1.29 0.56 7.10
N SER A 29 -1.19 0.14 8.36
CA SER A 29 -0.70 -1.18 8.76
C SER A 29 -1.48 -2.31 8.09
N TRP A 30 -2.81 -2.19 8.05
CA TRP A 30 -3.68 -3.15 7.36
C TRP A 30 -3.38 -3.22 5.86
N THR A 31 -3.22 -2.07 5.20
CA THR A 31 -2.93 -2.04 3.75
C THR A 31 -1.56 -2.63 3.40
N VAL A 32 -0.55 -2.43 4.26
CA VAL A 32 0.79 -3.04 4.09
C VAL A 32 0.69 -4.56 4.22
N MET A 33 -0.04 -5.04 5.23
CA MET A 33 -0.25 -6.48 5.44
C MET A 33 -1.00 -7.12 4.26
N ASP A 34 -2.05 -6.47 3.73
CA ASP A 34 -2.79 -6.96 2.57
C ASP A 34 -1.90 -7.09 1.32
N ARG A 35 -1.02 -6.09 1.07
CA ARG A 35 -0.02 -6.15 -0.02
C ARG A 35 0.97 -7.29 0.18
N PHE A 36 1.47 -7.46 1.40
CA PHE A 36 2.37 -8.55 1.74
C PHE A 36 1.72 -9.92 1.51
N GLN A 37 0.47 -10.11 1.93
CA GLN A 37 -0.25 -11.37 1.73
C GLN A 37 -0.46 -11.66 0.23
N LYS A 38 -0.83 -10.65 -0.57
CA LYS A 38 -0.96 -10.79 -2.02
C LYS A 38 0.37 -11.19 -2.66
N GLU A 39 1.46 -10.48 -2.35
CA GLU A 39 2.78 -10.84 -2.87
C GLU A 39 3.24 -12.22 -2.41
N ARG A 40 2.91 -12.66 -1.20
CA ARG A 40 3.22 -14.01 -0.74
C ARG A 40 2.50 -15.06 -1.57
N VAL A 41 1.21 -14.86 -1.86
CA VAL A 41 0.43 -15.76 -2.71
C VAL A 41 1.02 -15.79 -4.12
N ASP A 42 1.37 -14.64 -4.67
CA ASP A 42 1.95 -14.55 -6.01
C ASP A 42 3.36 -15.18 -6.06
N ASN A 43 4.18 -14.99 -5.04
CA ASN A 43 5.48 -15.66 -4.92
C ASN A 43 5.35 -17.19 -4.82
N VAL A 44 4.33 -17.71 -4.13
CA VAL A 44 4.06 -19.16 -4.10
C VAL A 44 3.65 -19.64 -5.49
N LYS A 45 2.75 -18.93 -6.18
CA LYS A 45 2.38 -19.28 -7.57
C LYS A 45 3.57 -19.24 -8.51
N LEU A 46 4.43 -18.23 -8.38
CA LEU A 46 5.67 -18.11 -9.13
C LEU A 46 6.58 -19.31 -8.84
N SER A 47 6.81 -19.66 -7.57
CA SER A 47 7.63 -20.82 -7.19
C SER A 47 7.11 -22.11 -7.83
N VAL A 48 5.81 -22.39 -7.72
CA VAL A 48 5.19 -23.58 -8.33
C VAL A 48 5.33 -23.58 -9.85
N THR A 49 5.22 -22.41 -10.48
CA THR A 49 5.40 -22.25 -11.92
C THR A 49 6.84 -22.54 -12.32
N TYR A 50 7.82 -21.99 -11.60
CA TYR A 50 9.24 -22.28 -11.81
C TYR A 50 9.56 -23.76 -11.60
N ASP A 51 8.99 -24.39 -10.57
CA ASP A 51 9.17 -25.83 -10.30
C ASP A 51 8.57 -26.69 -11.41
N CYS A 52 7.39 -26.33 -11.92
CA CYS A 52 6.78 -27.01 -13.07
C CYS A 52 7.69 -26.96 -14.31
N VAL A 53 8.20 -25.77 -14.66
CA VAL A 53 9.06 -25.58 -15.83
C VAL A 53 10.43 -26.24 -15.65
N ALA A 54 10.97 -26.19 -14.43
CA ALA A 54 12.23 -26.85 -14.09
C ALA A 54 12.16 -28.37 -14.30
N ASN A 55 10.99 -28.99 -14.11
CA ASN A 55 10.78 -30.43 -14.33
C ASN A 55 10.57 -30.83 -15.80
N LEU A 56 10.30 -29.89 -16.70
CA LEU A 56 10.16 -30.19 -18.13
C LEU A 56 11.50 -30.56 -18.75
N SER A 57 11.50 -31.35 -19.83
CA SER A 57 12.74 -31.67 -20.53
C SER A 57 13.24 -30.48 -21.37
N PRO A 58 14.55 -30.33 -21.59
CA PRO A 58 15.11 -29.24 -22.42
C PRO A 58 14.53 -29.20 -23.85
N GLU A 59 14.16 -30.35 -24.40
CA GLU A 59 13.60 -30.47 -25.76
C GLU A 59 12.22 -29.84 -25.84
N VAL A 60 11.37 -30.06 -24.83
CA VAL A 60 10.05 -29.42 -24.74
C VAL A 60 10.22 -27.91 -24.61
N ILE A 61 11.10 -27.46 -23.72
CA ILE A 61 11.35 -26.03 -23.49
C ILE A 61 11.76 -25.29 -24.79
N LYS A 62 12.62 -25.92 -25.60
CA LYS A 62 13.10 -25.34 -26.85
C LYS A 62 11.99 -25.09 -27.87
N GLN A 63 10.93 -25.90 -27.87
CA GLN A 63 9.78 -25.73 -28.79
C GLN A 63 8.93 -24.50 -28.46
N TYR A 64 8.91 -24.08 -27.20
CA TYR A 64 8.11 -22.95 -26.70
C TYR A 64 8.96 -21.68 -26.46
N THR A 65 10.23 -21.70 -26.89
CA THR A 65 11.12 -20.54 -26.79
C THR A 65 10.83 -19.56 -27.93
N ASN A 66 10.55 -18.31 -27.57
CA ASN A 66 10.28 -17.25 -28.53
C ASN A 66 11.58 -16.72 -29.18
N PRO A 67 11.50 -15.85 -30.21
CA PRO A 67 12.69 -15.29 -30.88
C PRO A 67 13.62 -14.48 -29.97
N TYR A 68 13.13 -14.02 -28.82
CA TYR A 68 13.90 -13.28 -27.82
C TYR A 68 14.56 -14.21 -26.78
N GLY A 69 14.42 -15.52 -26.91
CA GLY A 69 14.99 -16.49 -25.99
C GLY A 69 14.20 -16.71 -24.71
N ASN A 70 12.96 -16.22 -24.59
CA ASN A 70 12.10 -16.43 -23.42
C ASN A 70 11.02 -17.48 -23.71
N ILE A 71 10.60 -18.17 -22.66
CA ILE A 71 9.59 -19.23 -22.70
C ILE A 71 8.29 -18.68 -22.13
N ASN A 72 7.19 -18.74 -22.88
CA ASN A 72 5.87 -18.47 -22.31
C ASN A 72 5.35 -19.73 -21.64
N VAL A 73 5.14 -19.69 -20.33
CA VAL A 73 4.77 -20.89 -19.56
C VAL A 73 3.25 -21.04 -19.37
N LYS A 74 2.47 -20.08 -19.89
CA LYS A 74 1.01 -20.14 -19.93
C LYS A 74 0.48 -21.47 -20.44
N ASP A 75 1.03 -21.92 -21.57
CA ASP A 75 0.59 -23.12 -22.25
C ASP A 75 1.25 -24.41 -21.69
N LEU A 76 2.31 -24.26 -20.89
CA LEU A 76 3.09 -25.38 -20.34
C LEU A 76 2.67 -25.79 -18.93
N CYS A 77 2.32 -24.84 -18.08
CA CYS A 77 2.09 -25.05 -16.65
C CYS A 77 0.69 -24.61 -16.19
N LEU A 78 -0.27 -24.55 -17.11
CA LEU A 78 -1.67 -24.19 -16.85
C LEU A 78 -1.82 -22.87 -16.09
N THR A 79 -0.91 -21.91 -16.30
CA THR A 79 -1.05 -20.59 -15.71
C THR A 79 -2.08 -19.81 -16.53
N GLY A 80 -3.10 -19.25 -15.90
CA GLY A 80 -4.13 -18.46 -16.60
C GLY A 80 -3.62 -17.13 -17.19
N THR A 81 -2.35 -16.79 -16.98
CA THR A 81 -1.71 -15.54 -17.35
C THR A 81 -0.42 -15.78 -18.12
N ASP A 82 -0.10 -14.89 -19.06
CA ASP A 82 1.18 -14.89 -19.77
C ASP A 82 2.32 -14.63 -18.78
N PHE A 83 3.24 -15.58 -18.67
CA PHE A 83 4.42 -15.50 -17.80
C PHE A 83 5.63 -15.94 -18.61
N PHE A 84 6.61 -15.05 -18.74
CA PHE A 84 7.80 -15.27 -19.56
C PHE A 84 8.99 -15.55 -18.67
N VAL A 85 9.66 -16.66 -18.92
CA VAL A 85 10.82 -17.10 -18.14
C VAL A 85 12.01 -17.28 -19.05
N SER A 86 13.19 -16.81 -18.64
CA SER A 86 14.42 -17.06 -19.38
C SER A 86 14.96 -18.48 -19.09
N PRO A 87 15.60 -19.16 -20.06
CA PRO A 87 16.22 -20.46 -19.86
C PRO A 87 17.25 -20.49 -18.73
N ASP A 88 17.93 -19.37 -18.50
CA ASP A 88 18.87 -19.20 -17.39
C ASP A 88 18.17 -19.22 -16.02
N GLU A 89 17.01 -18.55 -15.88
CA GLU A 89 16.21 -18.63 -14.67
C GLU A 89 15.69 -20.05 -14.42
N VAL A 90 15.29 -20.77 -15.48
CA VAL A 90 14.89 -22.18 -15.37
C VAL A 90 16.07 -23.05 -14.92
N ALA A 91 17.28 -22.83 -15.45
CA ALA A 91 18.47 -23.55 -15.03
C ALA A 91 18.80 -23.28 -13.55
N ARG A 92 18.66 -22.02 -13.10
CA ARG A 92 18.82 -21.64 -11.69
C ARG A 92 17.76 -22.26 -10.79
N ALA A 93 16.51 -22.36 -11.26
CA ALA A 93 15.43 -23.04 -10.55
C ALA A 93 15.72 -24.54 -10.40
N ARG A 94 16.14 -25.22 -11.49
CA ARG A 94 16.57 -26.64 -11.46
C ARG A 94 17.71 -26.89 -10.49
N ALA A 95 18.67 -25.97 -10.41
CA ALA A 95 19.78 -26.05 -9.48
C ALA A 95 19.39 -25.73 -8.02
N GLY A 96 18.13 -25.34 -7.75
CA GLY A 96 17.68 -24.91 -6.42
C GLY A 96 18.31 -23.59 -5.94
N THR A 97 18.86 -22.80 -6.86
CA THR A 97 19.58 -21.55 -6.54
C THR A 97 18.74 -20.29 -6.75
N LEU A 98 17.56 -20.42 -7.35
CA LEU A 98 16.66 -19.30 -7.58
C LEU A 98 16.05 -18.84 -6.24
N LYS A 99 16.32 -17.58 -5.87
CA LYS A 99 15.73 -16.96 -4.68
C LYS A 99 14.56 -16.09 -5.09
N LEU A 100 13.34 -16.57 -4.82
CA LEU A 100 12.13 -15.77 -4.92
C LEU A 100 11.90 -15.09 -3.56
N GLY A 101 11.75 -13.76 -3.56
CA GLY A 101 11.57 -12.96 -2.35
C GLY A 101 10.38 -12.05 -2.46
N THR A 102 9.73 -11.75 -1.34
CA THR A 102 8.74 -10.68 -1.25
C THR A 102 9.46 -9.34 -1.18
N TYR A 103 8.97 -8.34 -1.91
CA TYR A 103 9.52 -6.99 -1.85
C TYR A 103 8.99 -6.26 -0.61
N TRP A 104 7.73 -6.53 -0.23
CA TRP A 104 7.16 -5.94 0.98
C TRP A 104 7.55 -6.70 2.25
N GLU A 105 7.70 -5.93 3.32
CA GLU A 105 7.78 -6.44 4.68
C GLU A 105 6.36 -6.63 5.24
N PRO A 106 6.17 -7.59 6.16
CA PRO A 106 4.87 -7.83 6.79
C PRO A 106 4.41 -6.64 7.65
N PHE A 107 5.33 -5.79 8.09
CA PHE A 107 5.01 -4.62 8.91
C PHE A 107 6.01 -3.50 8.68
N ASP A 108 5.51 -2.33 8.26
CA ASP A 108 6.27 -1.08 8.16
C ASP A 108 5.93 -0.17 9.34
N GLY A 109 6.71 -0.30 10.42
CA GLY A 109 6.51 0.49 11.64
C GLY A 109 6.79 1.98 11.44
N GLN A 110 7.78 2.33 10.61
CA GLN A 110 8.13 3.73 10.36
C GLN A 110 7.02 4.43 9.57
N GLY A 111 6.56 3.84 8.47
CA GLY A 111 5.45 4.39 7.68
C GLY A 111 4.15 4.47 8.47
N THR A 112 3.91 3.51 9.38
CA THR A 112 2.75 3.53 10.28
C THR A 112 2.76 4.74 11.20
N VAL A 113 3.88 5.01 11.87
CA VAL A 113 4.03 6.16 12.78
C VAL A 113 3.97 7.49 12.02
N ILE A 114 4.63 7.57 10.86
CA ILE A 114 4.63 8.76 10.01
C ILE A 114 3.20 9.07 9.54
N THR A 115 2.49 8.07 9.01
CA THR A 115 1.11 8.23 8.54
C THR A 115 0.20 8.70 9.67
N GLY A 116 0.26 8.05 10.84
CA GLY A 116 -0.55 8.45 11.99
C GLY A 116 -0.28 9.90 12.43
N THR A 117 1.00 10.30 12.46
CA THR A 117 1.40 11.66 12.84
C THR A 117 0.91 12.71 11.85
N ILE A 118 1.07 12.45 10.54
CA ILE A 118 0.61 13.35 9.48
C ILE A 118 -0.90 13.57 9.59
N TRP A 119 -1.69 12.51 9.75
CA TRP A 119 -3.15 12.62 9.86
C TRP A 119 -3.60 13.35 11.13
N ALA A 120 -2.90 13.16 12.25
CA ALA A 120 -3.16 13.94 13.47
C ALA A 120 -2.90 15.44 13.24
N VAL A 121 -1.78 15.80 12.62
CA VAL A 121 -1.45 17.20 12.29
C VAL A 121 -2.46 17.80 11.33
N LEU A 122 -2.82 17.09 10.26
CA LEU A 122 -3.83 17.52 9.30
C LEU A 122 -5.19 17.76 9.95
N THR A 123 -5.57 16.96 10.94
CA THR A 123 -6.82 17.15 11.71
C THR A 123 -6.82 18.47 12.48
N ILE A 124 -5.70 18.84 13.09
CA ILE A 124 -5.55 20.12 13.81
C ILE A 124 -5.60 21.29 12.83
N LEU A 125 -4.91 21.18 11.70
CA LEU A 125 -4.91 22.21 10.66
C LEU A 125 -6.31 22.39 10.06
N ALA A 126 -6.99 21.30 9.71
CA ALA A 126 -8.36 21.33 9.20
C ALA A 126 -9.33 21.98 10.20
N THR A 127 -9.22 21.63 11.48
CA THR A 127 -10.01 22.29 12.54
C THR A 127 -9.75 23.79 12.59
N SER A 128 -8.48 24.21 12.48
CA SER A 128 -8.08 25.62 12.51
C SER A 128 -8.64 26.39 11.32
N VAL A 129 -8.57 25.80 10.12
CA VAL A 129 -9.14 26.37 8.89
C VAL A 129 -10.65 26.53 9.01
N LEU A 130 -11.38 25.50 9.48
CA LEU A 130 -12.83 25.58 9.66
C LEU A 130 -13.23 26.66 10.66
N LEU A 131 -12.50 26.77 11.78
CA LEU A 131 -12.72 27.85 12.76
C LEU A 131 -12.42 29.23 12.16
N GLY A 132 -11.36 29.37 11.37
CA GLY A 132 -11.04 30.60 10.65
C GLY A 132 -12.15 31.01 9.68
N ILE A 133 -12.66 30.07 8.89
CA ILE A 133 -13.81 30.29 7.98
C ILE A 133 -15.03 30.78 8.77
N THR A 134 -15.36 30.11 9.89
CA THR A 134 -16.50 30.54 10.71
C THR A 134 -16.31 31.92 11.33
N PHE A 135 -15.08 32.28 11.70
CA PHE A 135 -14.76 33.60 12.23
C PHE A 135 -14.92 34.69 11.18
N VAL A 136 -14.34 34.51 9.99
CA VAL A 136 -14.47 35.45 8.87
C VAL A 136 -15.93 35.58 8.45
N GLY A 137 -16.67 34.47 8.34
CA GLY A 137 -18.09 34.49 8.03
C GLY A 137 -18.91 35.31 9.04
N ARG A 138 -18.65 35.14 10.35
CA ARG A 138 -19.32 35.96 11.37
C ARG A 138 -18.92 37.44 11.29
N TRP A 139 -17.69 37.75 10.90
CA TRP A 139 -17.25 39.13 10.74
C TRP A 139 -17.92 39.83 9.54
N VAL A 140 -18.01 39.13 8.40
CA VAL A 140 -18.62 39.66 7.18
C VAL A 140 -20.13 39.82 7.33
N TRP A 141 -20.84 38.77 7.77
CA TRP A 141 -22.32 38.77 7.82
C TRP A 141 -22.92 39.20 9.15
N GLY A 142 -22.15 39.12 10.26
CA GLY A 142 -22.63 39.53 11.58
C GLY A 142 -22.69 41.05 11.79
N ARG A 143 -22.03 41.84 10.93
CA ARG A 143 -22.14 43.31 10.94
C ARG A 143 -23.39 43.84 10.24
N SER A 144 -24.00 43.05 9.36
CA SER A 144 -25.17 43.48 8.58
C SER A 144 -26.49 43.44 9.36
N ALA A 145 -26.51 42.88 10.57
CA ALA A 145 -27.72 42.70 11.38
C ALA A 145 -27.97 43.82 12.41
N THR A 146 -27.11 44.85 12.44
CA THR A 146 -27.22 46.01 13.37
C THR A 146 -27.26 47.35 12.66
N GLY A 147 -27.58 47.37 11.35
CA GLY A 147 -27.81 48.58 10.56
C GLY A 147 -29.29 48.86 10.40
#